data_AF-A0A9D9BPJ3-F1
#
_entry.id   AF-A0A9D9BPJ3-F1
#
_cell.length_a   1.000
_cell.length_b   1.000
_cell.length_c   1.000
_cell.angle_alpha   90.00
_cell.angle_beta   90.00
_cell.angle_gamma   90.00
#
_symmetry.space_group_name_H-M   'P 1'
#
loop_
_entity.id
_entity.type
_entity.pdbx_description
1 polymer ?
#
loop_
_entity_poly.entity_id
_entity_poly.type
_entity_poly.pdbx_seq_one_letter_code
_entity_poly.pdbx_strand_id
1 'polypeptide(L)' 'MRLFSAVPFTLFTFLIYNAVAFSAGANDPGFWSKPVFTIDMVSGATFELLSSDLLIAVGLFFLFIEILKATRIGTA' A
#
# COMPACT_ATOMS: atom_id res chain seq x y z
N MET A 1 -22.31 -14.06 -3.14
CA MET A 1 -21.14 -13.16 -3.07
C MET A 1 -20.49 -13.19 -1.68
N ARG A 2 -19.99 -14.36 -1.22
CA ARG A 2 -19.29 -14.49 0.08
C ARG A 2 -17.76 -14.40 -0.05
N LEU A 3 -17.25 -14.61 -1.27
CA LEU A 3 -15.81 -14.68 -1.55
C LEU A 3 -15.09 -13.35 -1.28
N PHE A 4 -15.65 -12.23 -1.75
CA PHE A 4 -15.06 -10.90 -1.55
C PHE A 4 -15.10 -10.41 -0.09
N SER A 5 -16.02 -10.92 0.73
CA SER A 5 -16.05 -10.61 2.17
C SER A 5 -15.08 -11.48 2.97
N ALA A 6 -14.81 -12.72 2.52
CA ALA A 6 -13.96 -13.67 3.22
C ALA A 6 -12.45 -13.42 2.98
N VAL A 7 -12.09 -12.82 1.85
CA VAL A 7 -10.68 -12.52 1.52
C VAL A 7 -10.27 -11.20 2.18
N PRO A 8 -9.16 -11.18 2.96
CA PRO A 8 -8.59 -9.95 3.50
C PRO A 8 -8.04 -9.08 2.37
N PHE A 9 -8.42 -7.82 2.31
CA PHE A 9 -7.96 -6.92 1.24
C PHE A 9 -6.47 -6.57 1.36
N THR A 10 -5.92 -6.68 2.57
CA THR A 10 -4.48 -6.56 2.82
C THR A 10 -3.65 -7.63 2.07
N LEU A 11 -4.27 -8.73 1.65
CA LEU A 11 -3.64 -9.72 0.76
C LEU A 11 -3.15 -9.07 -0.54
N PHE A 12 -3.89 -8.11 -1.10
CA PHE A 12 -3.49 -7.44 -2.33
C PHE A 12 -2.22 -6.62 -2.13
N THR A 13 -2.05 -5.93 -1.00
CA THR A 13 -0.79 -5.23 -0.66
C THR A 13 0.38 -6.20 -0.60
N PHE A 14 0.19 -7.35 0.04
CA PHE A 14 1.22 -8.40 0.10
C PHE A 14 1.59 -8.91 -1.30
N LEU A 15 0.59 -9.18 -2.15
CA LEU A 15 0.84 -9.62 -3.52
C LEU A 15 1.58 -8.57 -4.35
N ILE A 16 1.22 -7.29 -4.22
CA ILE A 16 1.92 -6.19 -4.88
C ILE A 16 3.38 -6.10 -4.42
N TYR A 17 3.62 -6.16 -3.10
CA TYR A 17 4.99 -6.17 -2.56
C TYR A 17 5.82 -7.28 -3.17
N ASN A 18 5.31 -8.52 -3.15
CA ASN A 18 6.05 -9.66 -3.68
C ASN A 18 6.28 -9.53 -5.19
N ALA A 19 5.25 -9.13 -5.95
CA ALA A 19 5.38 -8.92 -7.39
C ALA A 19 6.49 -7.91 -7.70
N VAL A 20 6.56 -6.80 -6.97
CA VAL A 20 7.60 -5.77 -7.15
C VAL A 20 8.96 -6.26 -6.66
N ALA A 21 9.03 -6.88 -5.49
CA ALA A 21 10.27 -7.39 -4.90
C ALA A 21 10.95 -8.45 -5.78
N PHE A 22 10.17 -9.31 -6.45
CA PHE A 22 10.68 -10.34 -7.36
C PHE A 22 10.80 -9.88 -8.82
N SER A 23 10.45 -8.64 -9.15
CA SER A 23 10.61 -8.07 -10.50
C SER A 23 11.56 -6.85 -10.50
N ALA A 24 11.02 -5.65 -10.38
CA ALA A 24 11.79 -4.40 -10.41
C ALA A 24 12.77 -4.29 -9.23
N GLY A 25 12.33 -4.67 -8.02
CA GLY A 25 13.17 -4.66 -6.82
C GLY A 25 14.26 -5.74 -6.82
N ALA A 26 14.12 -6.81 -7.63
CA ALA A 26 15.11 -7.88 -7.70
C ALA A 26 16.41 -7.42 -8.37
N ASN A 27 16.29 -6.55 -9.37
CA ASN A 27 17.44 -6.01 -10.13
C ASN A 27 17.96 -4.68 -9.56
N ASP A 28 17.19 -4.05 -8.68
CA ASP A 28 17.52 -2.76 -8.10
C ASP A 28 17.11 -2.68 -6.62
N PRO A 29 18.04 -2.98 -5.70
CA PRO A 29 17.80 -2.86 -4.26
C PRO A 29 17.41 -1.46 -3.82
N GLY A 30 17.79 -0.42 -4.58
CA GLY A 30 17.47 0.98 -4.30
C GLY A 30 16.06 1.39 -4.69
N PHE A 31 15.30 0.50 -5.36
CA PHE A 31 13.94 0.78 -5.85
C PHE A 31 13.03 1.37 -4.76
N TRP A 32 13.06 0.82 -3.55
CA TRP A 32 12.19 1.26 -2.45
C TRP A 32 12.48 2.68 -1.97
N SER A 33 13.72 3.15 -2.12
CA SER A 33 14.17 4.50 -1.75
C SER A 33 14.04 5.50 -2.90
N LYS A 34 13.46 5.11 -4.04
CA LYS A 34 13.25 6.04 -5.15
C LYS A 34 12.03 6.92 -4.88
N PRO A 35 12.17 8.26 -4.97
CA PRO A 35 11.03 9.16 -4.93
C PRO A 35 10.15 8.93 -6.16
N VAL A 36 8.87 8.69 -5.91
CA VAL A 36 7.82 8.60 -6.95
C VAL A 36 7.24 9.98 -7.23
N PHE A 37 7.24 10.84 -6.22
CA PHE A 37 6.68 12.17 -6.28
C PHE A 37 7.46 13.09 -5.34
N THR A 38 7.83 14.27 -5.84
CA THR A 38 8.59 15.27 -5.08
C THR A 38 7.90 16.61 -5.19
N ILE A 39 7.74 17.31 -4.06
CA ILE A 39 7.27 18.69 -3.99
C ILE A 39 8.25 19.53 -3.18
N ASP A 40 8.65 20.67 -3.74
CA ASP A 40 9.34 21.72 -3.00
C ASP A 40 8.36 22.48 -2.10
N MET A 41 8.63 22.50 -0.80
CA MET A 41 7.77 23.17 0.19
C MET A 41 8.19 24.62 0.41
N VAL A 42 7.22 25.45 0.83
CA VAL A 42 7.43 26.88 1.14
C VAL A 42 8.48 27.08 2.26
N SER A 43 8.68 26.07 3.12
CA SER A 43 9.71 26.08 4.16
C SER A 43 11.15 25.91 3.64
N GLY A 44 11.33 25.64 2.33
CA GLY A 44 12.62 25.32 1.74
C GLY A 44 13.05 23.84 1.88
N ALA A 45 12.19 22.99 2.44
CA ALA A 45 12.41 21.55 2.49
C ALA A 45 11.73 20.83 1.31
N THR A 46 12.21 19.64 0.95
CA THR A 46 11.64 18.79 -0.11
C THR A 46 10.78 17.71 0.52
N PHE A 47 9.51 17.63 0.13
CA PHE A 47 8.67 16.48 0.44
C PHE A 47 8.85 15.44 -0.66
N GLU A 48 9.30 14.24 -0.29
CA GLU A 48 9.42 13.11 -1.19
C GLU A 48 8.49 12.00 -0.74
N LEU A 49 7.67 11.50 -1.66
CA LEU A 49 6.91 10.28 -1.49
C LEU A 49 7.70 9.15 -2.12
N LEU A 50 8.27 8.29 -1.28
CA LEU A 50 9.08 7.17 -1.73
C LEU A 50 8.20 6.03 -2.27
N SER A 51 8.80 5.14 -3.05
CA SER A 51 8.14 3.92 -3.53
C SER A 51 7.70 3.02 -2.36
N SER A 52 8.45 3.01 -1.26
CA SER A 52 8.06 2.38 0.00
C SER A 52 6.79 2.98 0.59
N ASP A 53 6.71 4.31 0.62
CA ASP A 53 5.63 5.04 1.28
C ASP A 53 4.32 4.86 0.53
N LEU A 54 4.39 4.80 -0.80
CA LEU A 54 3.26 4.49 -1.66
C LEU A 54 2.67 3.11 -1.34
N LEU A 55 3.52 2.09 -1.21
CA LEU A 55 3.08 0.73 -0.88
C LEU A 55 2.39 0.68 0.49
N ILE A 56 2.96 1.37 1.48
CA ILE A 56 2.38 1.48 2.82
C ILE A 56 1.03 2.19 2.75
N ALA A 57 0.93 3.31 2.01
CA ALA A 57 -0.33 4.04 1.84
C ALA A 57 -1.44 3.17 1.21
N VAL A 58 -1.10 2.36 0.20
CA VAL A 58 -2.04 1.38 -0.38
C VAL A 58 -2.44 0.32 0.64
N GLY A 59 -1.49 -0.16 1.46
CA GLY A 59 -1.77 -1.07 2.57
C GLY A 59 -2.74 -0.50 3.60
N LEU A 60 -2.52 0.75 4.02
CA LEU A 60 -3.41 1.45 4.93
C LEU A 60 -4.79 1.69 4.32
N PHE A 61 -4.86 1.98 3.02
CA PHE A 61 -6.13 2.11 2.32
C PHE A 61 -6.93 0.79 2.31
N PHE A 62 -6.29 -0.34 2.00
CA PHE A 62 -6.96 -1.64 2.07
C PHE A 62 -7.31 -2.05 3.50
N LEU A 63 -6.47 -1.71 4.49
CA LEU A 63 -6.79 -1.91 5.89
C LEU A 63 -8.03 -1.12 6.30
N PHE A 64 -8.15 0.14 5.86
CA PHE A 64 -9.33 0.96 6.09
C PHE A 64 -10.60 0.30 5.53
N ILE A 65 -10.55 -0.22 4.30
CA ILE A 65 -11.66 -0.98 3.72
C ILE A 65 -11.98 -2.23 4.54
N GLU A 66 -10.97 -2.94 5.04
CA GLU A 66 -11.17 -4.12 5.88
C GLU A 66 -11.85 -3.77 7.21
N ILE A 67 -11.50 -2.64 7.82
CA ILE A 67 -12.17 -2.14 9.02
C ILE A 67 -13.65 -1.84 8.72
N LEU A 68 -13.96 -1.17 7.61
CA LEU A 68 -15.35 -0.91 7.19
C LEU A 68 -16.14 -2.20 6.92
N LYS A 69 -15.48 -3.25 6.40
CA LYS A 69 -16.11 -4.57 6.24
C LYS A 69 -16.36 -5.22 7.60
N ALA A 70 -15.43 -5.10 8.54
CA ALA A 70 -15.51 -5.71 9.86
C ALA A 70 -16.59 -5.09 10.76
N THR A 71 -17.06 -3.86 10.50
CA THR A 71 -18.17 -3.25 11.25
C THR A 71 -19.53 -3.91 10.98
N ARG A 72 -19.63 -4.86 10.05
CA ARG A 72 -20.88 -5.57 9.73
C ARG A 72 -20.71 -7.09 9.80
N ILE A 73 -20.61 -7.61 11.03
CA ILE A 73 -20.86 -9.02 11.35
C ILE A 73 -21.81 -9.06 12.56
N GLY A 74 -23.06 -8.71 12.32
CA GLY A 74 -24.13 -8.75 13.32
C GLY A 74 -25.44 -9.03 12.60
N THR A 75 -25.60 -10.27 12.16
CA THR A 75 -26.94 -10.78 11.82
C THR A 75 -27.62 -11.05 13.16
N ALA A 76 -28.64 -10.25 13.49
CA ALA A 76 -29.67 -10.63 14.44
C ALA A 76 -30.57 -11.72 13.83
#